data_AF-A0A7C3BF26-F1
#
_entry.id   AF-A0A7C3BF26-F1
#
_cell.length_a   1.000
_cell.length_b   1.000
_cell.length_c   1.000
_cell.angle_alpha   90.00
_cell.angle_beta   90.00
_cell.angle_gamma   90.00
#
_symmetry.space_group_name_H-M   'P 1'
#
loop_
_entity.id
_entity.type
_entity.pdbx_description
1 polymer ?
#
loop_
_entity_poly.entity_id
_entity_poly.type
_entity_poly.pdbx_seq_one_letter_code
_entity_poly.pdbx_strand_id
1 'polypeptide(L)'
;MNLTLNLSSHAFAARNYLGVEVGASFNIMIATDMLGQATYDDPAGWFDRATDVIQPTLVQIEGARHAFAGRVRRRFVWEEDDLTIAYLLLDTPAPITLLASTFGELPPDVEEGDWVYGIANLSLVWEDSLDLPLGQPLQVVAEEIQRLFLHPGPGFGLSQSVTSLPPEPFEPDQVLLTLRTRR
;
A
#
# COMPACT_ATOMS: atom_id res chain seq x y z
N MET A 1 -15.66 3.50 -1.50
CA MET A 1 -14.88 2.68 -2.45
C MET A 1 -14.35 1.50 -1.67
N ASN A 2 -14.27 0.32 -2.27
CA ASN A 2 -13.66 -0.83 -1.61
C ASN A 2 -12.21 -0.96 -2.08
N LEU A 3 -11.31 -1.25 -1.14
CA LEU A 3 -9.88 -1.43 -1.37
C LEU A 3 -9.43 -2.66 -0.62
N THR A 4 -8.75 -3.58 -1.29
CA THR A 4 -8.09 -4.70 -0.62
C THR A 4 -6.63 -4.37 -0.44
N LEU A 5 -6.14 -4.35 0.80
CA LEU A 5 -4.77 -3.98 1.13
C LEU A 5 -4.08 -5.13 1.85
N ASN A 6 -2.76 -5.22 1.69
CA ASN A 6 -1.94 -6.08 2.53
C ASN A 6 -1.82 -5.47 3.94
N LEU A 7 -2.03 -6.27 4.98
CA LEU A 7 -1.65 -5.92 6.34
C LEU A 7 -0.34 -6.64 6.65
N SER A 8 0.76 -5.89 6.68
CA SER A 8 2.02 -6.44 7.16
C SER A 8 1.99 -6.59 8.68
N SER A 9 2.73 -7.58 9.20
CA SER A 9 2.88 -7.74 10.64
C SER A 9 3.65 -6.57 11.27
N HIS A 10 4.54 -5.90 10.52
CA HIS A 10 5.15 -4.64 10.95
C HIS A 10 4.10 -3.55 11.20
N ALA A 11 3.17 -3.34 10.25
CA ALA A 11 2.08 -2.41 10.43
C ALA A 11 1.20 -2.83 11.62
N PHE A 12 0.86 -4.11 11.74
CA PHE A 12 0.05 -4.59 12.85
C PHE A 12 0.73 -4.39 14.22
N ALA A 13 2.04 -4.62 14.29
CA ALA A 13 2.87 -4.36 15.46
C ALA A 13 2.94 -2.87 15.83
N ALA A 14 3.02 -1.97 14.84
CA ALA A 14 2.99 -0.52 15.06
C ALA A 14 1.68 -0.06 15.74
N ARG A 15 0.59 -0.83 15.58
CA ARG A 15 -0.67 -0.65 16.31
C ARG A 15 -0.73 -1.42 17.63
N ASN A 16 0.40 -1.85 18.18
CA ASN A 16 0.51 -2.70 19.37
C ASN A 16 -0.36 -3.97 19.29
N TYR A 17 -0.53 -4.53 18.09
CA TYR A 17 -1.40 -5.68 17.87
C TYR A 17 -2.83 -5.46 18.38
N LEU A 18 -3.36 -4.22 18.36
CA LEU A 18 -4.78 -4.02 18.63
C LEU A 18 -5.55 -4.81 17.58
N GLY A 19 -6.33 -5.80 18.02
CA GLY A 19 -7.10 -6.68 17.14
C GLY A 19 -7.91 -5.92 16.09
N VAL A 20 -8.20 -6.60 14.99
CA VAL A 20 -9.02 -6.07 13.89
C VAL A 20 -10.22 -6.97 13.72
N GLU A 21 -11.41 -6.42 13.70
CA GLU A 21 -12.65 -7.17 13.49
C GLU A 21 -13.39 -6.60 12.27
N VAL A 22 -14.13 -7.45 11.56
CA VAL A 22 -15.05 -6.98 10.51
C VAL A 22 -16.07 -6.02 11.13
N GLY A 23 -16.26 -4.87 10.50
CA GLY A 23 -17.07 -3.76 11.00
C GLY A 23 -16.29 -2.72 11.81
N ALA A 24 -15.07 -3.03 12.25
CA ALA A 24 -14.21 -2.06 12.94
C ALA A 24 -13.89 -0.88 12.03
N SER A 25 -13.87 0.31 12.60
CA SER A 25 -13.52 1.56 11.90
C SER A 25 -12.20 2.11 12.42
N PHE A 26 -11.38 2.61 11.52
CA PHE A 26 -10.05 3.12 11.86
C PHE A 26 -9.56 4.11 10.79
N ASN A 27 -8.53 4.90 11.14
CA ASN A 27 -7.82 5.75 10.21
C ASN A 27 -6.55 5.05 9.73
N ILE A 28 -6.31 5.12 8.44
CA ILE A 28 -5.12 4.53 7.80
C ILE A 28 -4.51 5.51 6.80
N MET A 29 -3.27 5.25 6.45
CA MET A 29 -2.64 5.70 5.23
C MET A 29 -2.45 4.50 4.31
N ILE A 30 -2.34 4.75 3.01
CA ILE A 30 -2.11 3.71 2.01
C ILE A 30 -0.74 3.96 1.40
N ALA A 31 0.11 2.95 1.40
CA ALA A 31 1.43 3.01 0.80
C ALA A 31 1.64 1.86 -0.17
N THR A 32 2.54 2.03 -1.12
CA THR A 32 3.04 0.93 -1.95
C THR A 32 4.21 0.24 -1.26
N ASP A 33 4.53 -0.97 -1.70
CA ASP A 33 5.90 -1.48 -1.51
C ASP A 33 6.89 -0.66 -2.37
N MET A 34 8.19 -0.92 -2.21
CA MET A 34 9.21 -0.24 -3.01
C MET A 34 9.04 -0.58 -4.50
N LEU A 35 8.89 0.43 -5.35
CA LEU A 35 8.73 0.28 -6.80
C LEU A 35 9.98 0.73 -7.55
N GLY A 36 10.29 0.00 -8.63
CA GLY A 36 11.21 0.45 -9.69
C GLY A 36 10.47 1.14 -10.83
N GLN A 37 11.22 1.85 -11.68
CA GLN A 37 10.68 2.46 -12.89
C GLN A 37 10.66 1.44 -14.05
N ALA A 38 9.50 1.34 -14.73
CA ALA A 38 9.32 0.70 -16.04
C ALA A 38 9.89 -0.71 -16.25
N THR A 39 9.88 -1.57 -15.23
CA THR A 39 10.02 -3.03 -15.40
C THR A 39 8.64 -3.64 -15.65
N TYR A 40 8.17 -3.61 -16.90
CA TYR A 40 6.84 -4.10 -17.29
C TYR A 40 6.58 -5.58 -16.92
N ASP A 41 7.64 -6.37 -16.85
CA ASP A 41 7.60 -7.79 -16.46
C ASP A 41 7.80 -8.04 -14.96
N ASP A 42 7.80 -6.98 -14.12
CA ASP A 42 8.04 -7.12 -12.69
C ASP A 42 6.77 -7.52 -11.92
N PRO A 43 6.79 -8.68 -11.23
CA PRO A 43 5.69 -9.07 -10.36
C PRO A 43 5.54 -8.16 -9.12
N ALA A 44 6.60 -7.48 -8.67
CA ALA A 44 6.58 -6.60 -7.51
C ALA A 44 5.87 -5.26 -7.76
N GLY A 45 5.77 -4.84 -9.03
CA GLY A 45 5.13 -3.60 -9.45
C GLY A 45 6.09 -2.62 -10.12
N TRP A 46 5.54 -1.60 -10.75
CA TRP A 46 6.27 -0.58 -11.50
C TRP A 46 5.43 0.69 -11.61
N PHE A 47 6.10 1.78 -11.97
CA PHE A 47 5.43 3.03 -12.36
C PHE A 47 6.17 3.73 -13.50
N ASP A 48 5.49 4.67 -14.14
CA ASP A 48 6.07 5.57 -15.14
C ASP A 48 5.36 6.95 -15.12
N ARG A 49 6.03 7.96 -15.66
CA ARG A 49 5.49 9.31 -15.83
C ARG A 49 4.64 9.37 -17.10
N ALA A 50 3.40 9.85 -16.97
CA ALA A 50 2.57 10.14 -18.13
C ALA A 50 2.97 11.46 -18.79
N THR A 51 3.01 11.48 -20.12
CA THR A 51 3.20 12.70 -20.92
C THR A 51 1.91 13.52 -21.04
N ASP A 52 0.76 12.86 -20.93
CA ASP A 52 -0.56 13.46 -21.05
C ASP A 52 -1.29 13.50 -19.70
N VAL A 53 -2.24 14.42 -19.58
CA VAL A 53 -3.17 14.44 -18.43
C VAL A 53 -4.06 13.21 -18.51
N ILE A 54 -3.99 12.37 -17.49
CA ILE A 54 -4.81 11.17 -17.35
C ILE A 54 -5.86 11.34 -16.25
N GLN A 55 -6.92 10.54 -16.28
CA GLN A 55 -7.93 10.57 -15.23
C GLN A 55 -7.38 9.88 -13.97
N PRO A 56 -7.52 10.48 -12.77
CA PRO A 56 -7.21 9.81 -11.51
C PRO A 56 -7.94 8.46 -11.42
N THR A 57 -7.17 7.40 -11.25
CA THR A 57 -7.67 6.03 -11.28
C THR A 57 -7.00 5.22 -10.18
N LEU A 58 -7.79 4.36 -9.53
CA LEU A 58 -7.30 3.33 -8.63
C LEU A 58 -8.23 2.13 -8.75
N VAL A 59 -7.72 1.05 -9.34
CA VAL A 59 -8.49 -0.14 -9.69
C VAL A 59 -7.77 -1.37 -9.19
N GLN A 60 -8.47 -2.21 -8.44
CA GLN A 60 -7.96 -3.50 -8.00
C GLN A 60 -7.86 -4.47 -9.18
N ILE A 61 -6.70 -5.13 -9.32
CA ILE A 61 -6.46 -6.18 -10.31
C ILE A 61 -6.72 -7.54 -9.66
N GLU A 62 -6.00 -7.84 -8.57
CA GLU A 62 -6.09 -9.10 -7.83
C GLU A 62 -5.51 -8.91 -6.42
N GLY A 63 -6.21 -9.38 -5.39
CA GLY A 63 -5.73 -9.26 -4.00
C GLY A 63 -5.36 -7.82 -3.64
N ALA A 64 -4.15 -7.60 -3.14
CA ALA A 64 -3.63 -6.26 -2.84
C ALA A 64 -3.07 -5.49 -4.05
N ARG A 65 -3.03 -6.09 -5.24
CA ARG A 65 -2.44 -5.50 -6.44
C ARG A 65 -3.43 -4.56 -7.14
N HIS A 66 -3.00 -3.33 -7.38
CA HIS A 66 -3.81 -2.26 -7.97
C HIS A 66 -3.10 -1.61 -9.15
N ALA A 67 -3.86 -1.29 -10.19
CA ALA A 67 -3.48 -0.29 -11.17
C ALA A 67 -3.84 1.10 -10.64
N PHE A 68 -2.95 2.07 -10.83
CA PHE A 68 -3.17 3.44 -10.40
C PHE A 68 -2.75 4.45 -11.46
N ALA A 69 -3.37 5.62 -11.40
CA ALA A 69 -3.00 6.82 -12.12
C ALA A 69 -3.36 8.02 -11.27
N GLY A 70 -2.42 8.94 -11.05
CA GLY A 70 -2.66 10.09 -10.19
C GLY A 70 -1.65 11.20 -10.39
N ARG A 71 -2.01 12.40 -9.97
CA ARG A 71 -1.12 13.56 -10.00
C ARG A 71 -0.28 13.59 -8.73
N VAL A 72 1.02 13.85 -8.85
CA VAL A 72 1.91 14.03 -7.70
C VAL A 72 1.49 15.31 -6.97
N ARG A 73 1.05 15.16 -5.71
CA ARG A 73 0.65 16.27 -4.84
C ARG A 73 1.80 16.80 -4.02
N ARG A 74 2.62 15.88 -3.51
CA ARG A 74 3.77 16.17 -2.65
C ARG A 74 4.87 15.18 -2.95
N ARG A 75 6.11 15.66 -2.85
CA ARG A 75 7.31 14.86 -3.01
C ARG A 75 8.23 15.04 -1.82
N PHE A 76 8.84 13.93 -1.38
CA PHE A 76 9.91 13.94 -0.39
C PHE A 76 10.99 12.97 -0.85
N VAL A 77 12.25 13.41 -0.80
CA VAL A 77 13.40 12.60 -1.21
C VAL A 77 14.30 12.41 -0.01
N TRP A 78 14.75 11.18 0.19
CA TRP A 78 15.68 10.78 1.22
C TRP A 78 16.88 10.08 0.59
N GLU A 79 18.07 10.51 0.97
CA GLU A 79 19.35 10.02 0.43
C GLU A 79 20.23 9.56 1.60
N GLU A 80 20.67 8.29 1.56
CA GLU A 80 21.63 7.72 2.51
C GLU A 80 22.46 6.64 1.80
N ASP A 81 23.80 6.67 1.95
CA ASP A 81 24.74 5.62 1.52
C ASP A 81 24.45 4.98 0.13
N ASP A 82 24.37 5.83 -0.90
CA ASP A 82 24.08 5.48 -2.31
C ASP A 82 22.65 4.99 -2.60
N LEU A 83 21.76 4.99 -1.61
CA LEU A 83 20.34 4.74 -1.78
C LEU A 83 19.59 6.07 -1.83
N THR A 84 18.86 6.30 -2.91
CA THR A 84 17.85 7.35 -2.95
C THR A 84 16.44 6.76 -2.96
N ILE A 85 15.63 7.20 -2.01
CA ILE A 85 14.22 6.87 -1.91
C ILE A 85 13.40 8.14 -2.12
N ALA A 86 12.50 8.10 -3.09
CA ALA A 86 11.47 9.12 -3.28
C ALA A 86 10.12 8.62 -2.76
N TYR A 87 9.49 9.44 -1.93
CA TYR A 87 8.12 9.27 -1.49
C TYR A 87 7.25 10.26 -2.27
N LEU A 88 6.22 9.76 -2.95
CA LEU A 88 5.31 10.57 -3.75
C LEU A 88 3.88 10.38 -3.24
N LEU A 89 3.23 11.46 -2.80
CA LEU A 89 1.80 11.43 -2.48
C LEU A 89 0.99 11.67 -3.76
N LEU A 90 0.18 10.70 -4.17
CA LEU A 90 -0.60 10.77 -5.41
C LEU A 90 -2.08 11.10 -5.16
N ASP A 91 -2.64 11.93 -6.03
CA ASP A 91 -4.06 12.27 -6.10
C ASP A 91 -4.83 11.18 -6.87
N THR A 92 -5.13 10.08 -6.18
CA THR A 92 -5.94 8.97 -6.66
C THR A 92 -7.32 8.98 -5.98
N PRO A 93 -8.34 8.23 -6.45
CA PRO A 93 -9.65 8.14 -5.79
C PRO A 93 -9.59 7.82 -4.28
N ALA A 94 -8.55 7.11 -3.84
CA ALA A 94 -8.05 7.15 -2.47
C ALA A 94 -6.56 7.47 -2.53
N PRO A 95 -6.06 8.52 -1.86
CA PRO A 95 -4.66 8.93 -1.91
C PRO A 95 -3.71 7.82 -1.47
N ILE A 96 -2.63 7.64 -2.23
CA ILE A 96 -1.59 6.65 -1.98
C ILE A 96 -0.22 7.33 -1.89
N THR A 97 0.64 6.82 -1.02
CA THR A 97 2.06 7.16 -0.99
C THR A 97 2.83 6.10 -1.79
N LEU A 98 3.43 6.51 -2.90
CA LEU A 98 4.32 5.67 -3.69
C LEU A 98 5.74 5.76 -3.11
N LEU A 99 6.34 4.60 -2.82
CA LEU A 99 7.75 4.46 -2.44
C LEU A 99 8.54 4.04 -3.68
N ALA A 100 9.35 4.95 -4.21
CA ALA A 100 10.21 4.70 -5.35
C ALA A 100 11.66 4.69 -4.90
N SER A 101 12.43 3.71 -5.36
CA SER A 101 13.87 3.71 -5.18
C SER A 101 14.55 3.42 -6.50
N THR A 102 15.78 3.87 -6.58
CA THR A 102 16.60 3.68 -7.74
C THR A 102 17.88 3.02 -7.34
N PHE A 103 18.02 1.76 -7.73
CA PHE A 103 19.33 1.14 -7.81
C PHE A 103 20.09 1.80 -8.97
N GLY A 104 20.69 2.97 -8.73
CA GLY A 104 21.68 3.61 -9.60
C GLY A 104 21.30 4.92 -10.31
N GLU A 105 20.02 5.22 -10.55
CA GLU A 105 19.58 6.50 -11.14
C GLU A 105 18.16 6.82 -10.66
N LEU A 106 17.97 7.81 -9.75
CA LEU A 106 16.67 8.43 -9.42
C LEU A 106 15.84 8.55 -10.71
N PRO A 107 14.49 8.46 -10.73
CA PRO A 107 13.79 9.10 -11.84
C PRO A 107 14.01 10.59 -11.58
N PRO A 108 14.94 11.29 -12.27
CA PRO A 108 15.38 12.62 -11.86
C PRO A 108 14.30 13.68 -12.11
N ASP A 109 13.16 13.26 -12.68
CA ASP A 109 12.25 14.14 -13.38
C ASP A 109 10.81 14.10 -12.89
N VAL A 110 10.44 13.23 -11.93
CA VAL A 110 9.06 13.21 -11.42
C VAL A 110 8.92 14.27 -10.35
N GLU A 111 8.24 15.36 -10.70
CA GLU A 111 8.06 16.51 -9.85
C GLU A 111 6.61 16.68 -9.37
N GLU A 112 6.42 17.55 -8.38
CA GLU A 112 5.07 17.93 -7.95
C GLU A 112 4.26 18.49 -9.13
N GLY A 113 3.07 17.94 -9.33
CA GLY A 113 2.20 18.30 -10.44
C GLY A 113 2.31 17.39 -11.66
N ASP A 114 3.31 16.50 -11.74
CA ASP A 114 3.40 15.48 -12.78
C ASP A 114 2.32 14.42 -12.63
N TRP A 115 1.98 13.76 -13.74
CA TRP A 115 1.11 12.60 -13.76
C TRP A 115 1.94 11.32 -13.75
N VAL A 116 1.56 10.38 -12.89
CA VAL A 116 2.21 9.09 -12.76
C VAL A 116 1.15 7.99 -12.85
N TYR A 117 1.51 6.87 -13.48
CA TYR A 117 0.68 5.67 -13.54
C TYR A 117 1.52 4.42 -13.33
N GLY A 118 0.88 3.31 -12.97
CA GLY A 118 1.59 2.07 -12.73
C GLY A 118 0.73 0.97 -12.13
N ILE A 119 1.41 -0.06 -11.65
CA ILE A 119 0.82 -1.20 -10.95
C ILE A 119 1.63 -1.44 -9.68
N ALA A 120 0.97 -1.57 -8.54
CA ALA A 120 1.64 -1.82 -7.25
C ALA A 120 0.78 -2.69 -6.32
N ASN A 121 1.44 -3.40 -5.40
CA ASN A 121 0.77 -3.88 -4.21
C ASN A 121 0.57 -2.71 -3.24
N LEU A 122 -0.64 -2.63 -2.68
CA LEU A 122 -0.97 -1.63 -1.68
C LEU A 122 -0.98 -2.26 -0.30
N SER A 123 -0.31 -1.58 0.61
CA SER A 123 -0.17 -1.95 2.01
C SER A 123 -0.87 -0.90 2.89
N LEU A 124 -1.52 -1.39 3.94
CA LEU A 124 -2.09 -0.55 4.97
C LEU A 124 -0.97 -0.05 5.90
N VAL A 125 -1.03 1.22 6.24
CA VAL A 125 -0.20 1.85 7.27
C VAL A 125 -1.12 2.54 8.27
N TRP A 126 -0.84 2.41 9.56
CA TRP A 126 -1.61 3.14 10.57
C TRP A 126 -1.19 4.60 10.63
N GLU A 127 -2.14 5.51 10.84
CA GLU A 127 -1.87 6.95 10.96
C GLU A 127 -0.79 7.27 12.00
N ASP A 128 -0.79 6.54 13.12
CA ASP A 128 0.16 6.74 14.22
C ASP A 128 1.54 6.07 13.98
N SER A 129 1.73 5.39 12.85
CA SER A 129 3.02 4.79 12.48
C SER A 129 3.90 5.85 11.80
N LEU A 130 4.90 6.33 12.53
CA LEU A 130 5.69 7.53 12.23
C LEU A 130 6.71 7.39 11.07
N ASP A 131 6.89 6.19 10.51
CA ASP A 131 8.03 5.92 9.63
C ASP A 131 7.80 6.29 8.15
N LEU A 132 6.66 6.94 7.84
CA LEU A 132 6.36 7.42 6.49
C LEU A 132 6.35 8.96 6.44
N PRO A 133 7.24 9.59 5.64
CA PRO A 133 7.35 11.04 5.57
C PRO A 133 6.15 11.68 4.86
N LEU A 134 5.41 10.92 4.06
CA LEU A 134 4.20 11.35 3.37
C LEU A 134 3.06 10.35 3.59
N GLY A 135 1.88 10.88 3.86
CA GLY A 135 0.64 10.13 3.86
C GLY A 135 -0.56 11.05 4.03
N GLN A 136 -1.74 10.51 3.75
CA GLN A 136 -3.00 11.21 3.96
C GLN A 136 -3.97 10.26 4.66
N PRO A 137 -4.49 10.63 5.84
CA PRO A 137 -5.36 9.75 6.60
C PRO A 137 -6.69 9.55 5.88
N LEU A 138 -7.15 8.30 5.89
CA LEU A 138 -8.41 7.85 5.34
C LEU A 138 -9.17 7.08 6.41
N GLN A 139 -10.41 7.52 6.66
CA GLN A 139 -11.31 6.77 7.51
C GLN A 139 -11.92 5.61 6.72
N VAL A 140 -11.76 4.40 7.25
CA VAL A 140 -12.22 3.16 6.61
C VAL A 140 -12.97 2.27 7.59
N VAL A 141 -13.65 1.27 7.04
CA VAL A 141 -14.29 0.18 7.78
C VAL A 141 -13.78 -1.13 7.23
N ALA A 142 -13.36 -2.06 8.08
CA ALA A 142 -13.03 -3.42 7.67
C ALA A 142 -14.30 -4.16 7.23
N GLU A 143 -14.35 -4.64 5.99
CA GLU A 143 -15.47 -5.44 5.46
C GLU A 143 -15.13 -6.92 5.42
N GLU A 144 -13.89 -7.27 5.11
CA GLU A 144 -13.43 -8.65 5.04
C GLU A 144 -11.97 -8.75 5.49
N ILE A 145 -11.66 -9.86 6.13
CA ILE A 145 -10.29 -10.26 6.48
C ILE A 145 -10.06 -11.63 5.84
N GLN A 146 -9.09 -11.72 4.94
CA GLN A 146 -8.63 -12.99 4.38
C GLN A 146 -7.23 -13.29 4.93
N ARG A 147 -7.04 -14.51 5.42
CA ARG A 147 -5.76 -14.97 5.95
C ARG A 147 -5.29 -16.19 5.17
N LEU A 148 -4.08 -16.11 4.63
CA LEU A 148 -3.35 -17.24 4.05
C LEU A 148 -2.42 -17.80 5.13
N PHE A 149 -2.70 -19.03 5.56
CA PHE A 149 -1.92 -19.70 6.60
C PHE A 149 -0.63 -20.27 6.02
N LEU A 150 0.51 -19.76 6.49
CA LEU A 150 1.86 -20.18 6.10
C LEU A 150 2.64 -20.81 7.26
N HIS A 151 2.11 -20.77 8.47
CA HIS A 151 2.62 -21.58 9.57
C HIS A 151 2.53 -23.08 9.26
N PRO A 152 3.55 -23.89 9.61
CA PRO A 152 3.47 -25.33 9.51
C PRO A 152 2.36 -25.92 10.39
N GLY A 153 1.42 -26.64 9.79
CA GLY A 153 0.33 -27.26 10.54
C GLY A 153 -0.88 -27.61 9.66
N PRO A 154 -1.97 -28.11 10.27
CA PRO A 154 -3.24 -28.28 9.58
C PRO A 154 -3.70 -26.95 9.00
N GLY A 155 -3.95 -26.93 7.68
CA GLY A 155 -4.39 -25.73 6.98
C GLY A 155 -3.28 -24.89 6.33
N PHE A 156 -2.01 -25.33 6.39
CA PHE A 156 -0.93 -24.71 5.61
C PHE A 156 -1.31 -24.59 4.12
N GLY A 157 -1.09 -23.39 3.56
CA GLY A 157 -1.40 -23.03 2.17
C GLY A 157 -2.88 -22.72 1.91
N LEU A 158 -3.77 -22.82 2.92
CA LEU A 158 -5.17 -22.44 2.76
C LEU A 158 -5.37 -20.95 2.96
N SER A 159 -6.14 -20.35 2.07
CA SER A 159 -6.71 -19.01 2.26
C SER A 159 -8.13 -19.13 2.82
N GLN A 160 -8.43 -18.41 3.90
CA GLN A 160 -9.73 -18.42 4.54
C GLN A 160 -10.14 -17.02 4.98
N SER A 161 -11.44 -16.71 4.83
CA SER A 161 -12.02 -15.53 5.44
C SER A 161 -12.18 -15.74 6.94
N VAL A 162 -11.75 -14.77 7.73
CA VAL A 162 -11.88 -14.74 9.18
C VAL A 162 -12.67 -13.50 9.61
N THR A 163 -13.31 -13.55 10.76
CA THR A 163 -14.10 -12.40 11.27
C THR A 163 -13.27 -11.44 12.11
N SER A 164 -12.14 -11.91 12.65
CA SER A 164 -11.22 -11.10 13.43
C SER A 164 -9.77 -11.59 13.34
N LEU A 165 -8.84 -10.66 13.55
CA LEU A 165 -7.44 -10.90 13.83
C LEU A 165 -7.21 -10.74 15.34
N PRO A 166 -6.69 -11.78 16.01
CA PRO A 166 -6.39 -11.71 17.44
C PRO A 166 -5.25 -10.71 17.73
N PRO A 167 -5.13 -10.23 18.97
CA PRO A 167 -4.09 -9.27 19.36
C PRO A 167 -2.72 -9.94 19.58
N GLU A 168 -2.25 -10.66 18.57
CA GLU A 168 -0.99 -11.40 18.56
C GLU A 168 -0.34 -11.34 17.16
N PRO A 169 0.99 -11.50 17.05
CA PRO A 169 1.65 -11.60 15.75
C PRO A 169 1.07 -12.73 14.90
N PHE A 170 0.99 -12.52 13.59
CA PHE A 170 0.49 -13.54 12.65
C PHE A 170 1.56 -14.03 11.65
N GLU A 171 2.80 -13.51 11.69
CA GLU A 171 3.88 -13.98 10.80
C GLU A 171 4.19 -15.47 11.01
N PRO A 172 4.39 -16.26 9.94
CA PRO A 172 4.57 -15.83 8.56
C PRO A 172 3.28 -15.75 7.71
N ASP A 173 2.08 -15.82 8.31
CA ASP A 173 0.83 -15.76 7.54
C ASP A 173 0.68 -14.42 6.81
N GLN A 174 -0.01 -14.45 5.66
CA GLN A 174 -0.36 -13.23 4.93
C GLN A 174 -1.81 -12.84 5.20
N VAL A 175 -2.06 -11.55 5.34
CA VAL A 175 -3.38 -11.02 5.67
C VAL A 175 -3.76 -9.94 4.66
N LEU A 176 -4.89 -10.15 3.99
CA LEU A 176 -5.53 -9.16 3.15
C LEU A 176 -6.74 -8.58 3.88
N LEU A 177 -6.84 -7.25 3.90
CA LEU A 177 -7.97 -6.52 4.44
C LEU A 177 -8.73 -5.84 3.31
N THR A 178 -10.00 -6.21 3.13
CA THR A 178 -10.91 -5.43 2.28
C THR A 178 -11.57 -4.37 3.12
N LEU A 179 -11.38 -3.12 2.73
CA LEU A 179 -11.75 -1.92 3.46
C LEU A 179 -12.70 -1.08 2.62
N ARG A 180 -13.77 -0.59 3.24
CA ARG A 180 -14.64 0.41 2.63
C ARG A 180 -14.28 1.79 3.12
N THR A 181 -13.91 2.66 2.19
CA THR A 181 -13.69 4.09 2.47
C THR A 181 -15.01 4.77 2.83
N ARG A 182 -15.02 5.55 3.92
CA ARG A 182 -16.12 6.46 4.24
C ARG A 182 -15.91 7.76 3.48
N ARG A 183 -16.99 8.30 2.91
CA ARG A 183 -17.01 9.63 2.30
C ARG A 183 -17.10 10.70 3.37
#